data_AF-A0A0M2XYP0-F1
#
_entry.id   AF-A0A0M2XYP0-F1
#
_cell.length_a   1.000
_cell.length_b   1.000
_cell.length_c   1.000
_cell.angle_alpha   90.00
_cell.angle_beta   90.00
_cell.angle_gamma   90.00
#
_symmetry.space_group_name_H-M   'P 1'
#
loop_
_entity.id
_entity.type
_entity.pdbx_description
1 polymer ?
#
loop_
_entity_poly.entity_id
_entity_poly.type
_entity_poly.pdbx_seq_one_letter_code
_entity_poly.pdbx_strand_id
1 'polypeptide(L)'
;MRREQIDAWIAQGYNVLEQKKPKVVQGDIWEYLNRCDGQGTEVYALSELQKWSDQELAQMELKKYADQYGQMGEKLFLRNEAIRNKDVEKYEAFLLLFFPDSVEKELEEARFLADRVKRVSKEEMEQWVVSNRVNVLMSDLHCLDYGSIMSGMVLPSEEVVSYTDEGLNDTIDCHVTPMEFFSHTDHDYYWIDPVIKNRN
;
A
#
# COMPACT_ATOMS: atom_id res chain seq x y z
N MET A 1 -1.96 -6.35 3.64
CA MET A 1 -1.35 -7.69 3.50
C MET A 1 -2.40 -8.75 3.76
N ARG A 2 -2.31 -9.94 3.14
CA ARG A 2 -3.22 -11.08 3.38
C ARG A 2 -2.43 -12.31 3.83
N ARG A 3 -3.10 -13.27 4.46
CA ARG A 3 -2.49 -14.51 4.92
C ARG A 3 -1.89 -15.34 3.78
N GLU A 4 -2.56 -15.40 2.64
CA GLU A 4 -2.04 -16.06 1.43
C GLU A 4 -0.64 -15.55 1.06
N GLN A 5 -0.40 -14.25 1.23
CA GLN A 5 0.90 -13.63 0.99
C GLN A 5 1.97 -14.08 2.00
N ILE A 6 1.59 -14.15 3.28
CA ILE A 6 2.48 -14.60 4.35
C ILE A 6 2.85 -16.07 4.12
N ASP A 7 1.88 -16.89 3.74
CA ASP A 7 2.08 -18.30 3.40
C ASP A 7 3.05 -18.44 2.20
N ALA A 8 2.89 -17.60 1.17
CA ALA A 8 3.79 -17.58 0.02
C ALA A 8 5.23 -17.19 0.40
N TRP A 9 5.42 -16.16 1.23
CA TRP A 9 6.75 -15.77 1.69
C TRP A 9 7.43 -16.84 2.55
N ILE A 10 6.68 -17.49 3.44
CA ILE A 10 7.19 -18.60 4.23
C ILE A 10 7.62 -19.76 3.31
N ALA A 11 6.81 -20.08 2.30
CA ALA A 11 7.15 -21.13 1.33
C ALA A 11 8.40 -20.81 0.49
N GLN A 12 8.67 -19.53 0.24
CA GLN A 12 9.88 -19.04 -0.42
C GLN A 12 11.11 -19.00 0.52
N GLY A 13 10.93 -19.27 1.81
CA GLY A 13 12.02 -19.38 2.79
C GLY A 13 12.25 -18.12 3.64
N TYR A 14 11.43 -17.08 3.48
CA TYR A 14 11.47 -15.90 4.35
C TYR A 14 10.94 -16.23 5.75
N ASN A 15 11.47 -15.55 6.78
CA ASN A 15 11.08 -15.82 8.17
C ASN A 15 10.78 -14.55 9.00
N VAL A 16 11.16 -13.37 8.52
CA VAL A 16 10.91 -12.08 9.16
C VAL A 16 10.30 -11.11 8.15
N LEU A 17 9.37 -10.27 8.60
CA LEU A 17 8.90 -9.08 7.90
C LEU A 17 9.52 -7.86 8.58
N GLU A 18 10.44 -7.18 7.92
CA GLU A 18 11.11 -5.97 8.42
C GLU A 18 10.76 -4.81 7.49
N GLN A 19 10.15 -3.74 8.03
CA GLN A 19 9.75 -2.57 7.24
C GLN A 19 8.98 -2.95 5.96
N LYS A 20 8.01 -3.86 6.10
CA LYS A 20 7.18 -4.42 5.01
C LYS A 20 7.94 -5.25 3.97
N LYS A 21 9.24 -5.51 4.14
CA LYS A 21 10.03 -6.35 3.24
C LYS A 21 10.25 -7.73 3.87
N PRO A 22 9.88 -8.83 3.17
CA PRO A 22 10.19 -10.16 3.65
C PRO A 22 11.72 -10.37 3.62
N LYS A 23 12.26 -10.93 4.70
CA LYS A 23 13.70 -11.11 4.91
C LYS A 23 14.00 -12.47 5.51
N VAL A 24 15.15 -13.03 5.12
CA VAL A 24 15.71 -14.23 5.76
C VAL A 24 16.72 -13.79 6.81
N VAL A 25 16.40 -14.07 8.07
CA VAL A 25 17.30 -13.89 9.21
C VAL A 25 17.90 -15.24 9.59
N GLN A 26 19.23 -15.31 9.65
CA GLN A 26 19.96 -16.50 10.11
C GLN A 26 20.11 -16.46 11.63
N GLY A 27 19.98 -17.63 12.28
CA GLY A 27 20.09 -17.75 13.74
C GLY A 27 18.74 -17.66 14.46
N ASP A 28 18.76 -17.21 15.71
CA ASP A 28 17.54 -17.07 16.52
C ASP A 28 16.75 -15.82 16.13
N ILE A 29 15.54 -16.04 15.61
CA ILE A 29 14.61 -14.98 15.20
C ILE A 29 14.22 -14.11 16.40
N TRP A 30 14.02 -14.69 17.59
CA TRP A 30 13.63 -13.92 18.77
C TRP A 30 14.74 -13.01 19.26
N GLU A 31 15.99 -13.46 19.21
CA GLU A 31 17.15 -12.60 19.48
C GLU A 31 17.23 -11.45 18.48
N TYR A 32 16.95 -11.71 17.20
CA TYR A 32 16.89 -10.66 16.17
C TYR A 32 15.80 -9.63 16.49
N LEU A 33 14.56 -10.08 16.73
CA LEU A 33 13.43 -9.19 17.05
C LEU A 33 13.71 -8.33 18.28
N ASN A 34 14.26 -8.93 19.35
CA ASN A 34 14.61 -8.20 20.57
C ASN A 34 15.67 -7.12 20.36
N ARG A 35 16.59 -7.30 19.40
CA ARG A 35 17.58 -6.27 19.06
C ARG A 35 16.99 -5.10 18.26
N CYS A 36 15.95 -5.38 17.47
CA CYS A 36 15.23 -4.37 16.71
C CYS A 36 14.18 -3.64 17.56
N ASP A 37 13.71 -4.26 18.64
CA ASP A 37 12.74 -3.67 19.57
C ASP A 37 13.30 -2.36 20.16
N GLY A 38 12.45 -1.32 20.22
CA GLY A 38 12.84 0.02 20.66
C GLY A 38 13.66 0.85 19.66
N GLN A 39 14.04 0.33 18.49
CA GLN A 39 14.76 1.11 17.45
C GLN A 39 13.82 1.79 16.43
N GLY A 40 12.51 1.83 16.70
CA GLY A 40 11.51 2.35 15.76
C GLY A 40 11.37 1.53 14.47
N THR A 41 11.99 0.35 14.42
CA THR A 41 11.92 -0.55 13.26
C THR A 41 10.73 -1.49 13.43
N GLU A 42 9.74 -1.38 12.55
CA GLU A 42 8.62 -2.29 12.50
C GLU A 42 9.10 -3.67 12.02
N VAL A 43 9.12 -4.65 12.91
CA VAL A 43 9.61 -6.00 12.62
C VAL A 43 8.71 -7.07 13.22
N TYR A 44 8.43 -8.12 12.45
CA TYR A 44 7.57 -9.24 12.87
C TYR A 44 8.15 -10.57 12.42
N ALA A 45 7.96 -11.62 13.22
CA ALA A 45 8.14 -12.98 12.74
C ALA A 45 6.99 -13.37 11.82
N LEU A 46 7.29 -13.86 10.61
CA LEU A 46 6.26 -14.31 9.67
C LEU A 46 5.44 -15.48 10.24
N SER A 47 6.05 -16.33 11.07
CA SER A 47 5.37 -17.44 11.76
C SER A 47 4.31 -16.99 12.77
N GLU A 48 4.45 -15.78 13.35
CA GLU A 48 3.43 -15.21 14.23
C GLU A 48 2.31 -14.58 13.40
N LEU A 49 2.66 -13.81 12.35
CA LEU A 49 1.67 -13.21 11.45
C LEU A 49 0.82 -14.27 10.72
N GLN A 50 1.40 -15.44 10.40
CA GLN A 50 0.68 -16.54 9.76
C GLN A 50 -0.52 -17.04 10.59
N LYS A 51 -0.48 -16.88 11.92
CA LYS A 51 -1.57 -17.30 12.82
C LYS A 51 -2.75 -16.32 12.78
N TRP A 52 -2.53 -15.11 12.30
CA TRP A 52 -3.54 -14.06 12.27
C TRP A 52 -4.49 -14.28 11.08
N SER A 53 -5.74 -13.92 11.27
CA SER A 53 -6.73 -13.82 10.21
C SER A 53 -6.47 -12.63 9.30
N ASP A 54 -6.99 -12.66 8.07
CA ASP A 54 -6.94 -11.51 7.16
C ASP A 54 -7.53 -10.23 7.80
N GLN A 55 -8.52 -10.40 8.67
CA GLN A 55 -9.11 -9.29 9.42
C GLN A 55 -8.14 -8.67 10.42
N GLU A 56 -7.41 -9.49 11.19
CA GLU A 56 -6.41 -9.00 12.16
C GLU A 56 -5.23 -8.33 11.45
N LEU A 57 -4.78 -8.88 10.32
CA LEU A 57 -3.74 -8.27 9.48
C LEU A 57 -4.19 -6.93 8.90
N ALA A 58 -5.44 -6.83 8.44
CA ALA A 58 -6.01 -5.57 7.96
C ALA A 58 -6.16 -4.54 9.10
N GLN A 59 -6.56 -4.97 10.31
CA GLN A 59 -6.64 -4.10 11.48
C GLN A 59 -5.29 -3.54 11.90
N MET A 60 -4.22 -4.33 11.78
CA MET A 60 -2.86 -3.85 12.02
C MET A 60 -2.46 -2.73 11.05
N GLU A 61 -2.74 -2.91 9.75
CA GLU A 61 -2.47 -1.88 8.74
C GLU A 61 -3.36 -0.65 8.96
N LEU A 62 -4.65 -0.82 9.23
CA LEU A 62 -5.57 0.28 9.54
C LEU A 62 -5.07 1.11 10.73
N LYS A 63 -4.62 0.45 11.80
CA LYS A 63 -4.14 1.11 13.01
C LYS A 63 -2.98 2.06 12.74
N LYS A 64 -2.04 1.68 11.85
CA LYS A 64 -0.94 2.56 11.40
C LYS A 64 -1.47 3.90 10.87
N TYR A 65 -2.46 3.84 9.98
CA TYR A 65 -3.06 5.04 9.38
C TYR A 65 -3.88 5.85 10.40
N ALA A 66 -4.61 5.17 11.28
CA ALA A 66 -5.38 5.80 12.36
C ALA A 66 -4.45 6.52 13.36
N ASP A 67 -3.36 5.89 13.77
CA ASP A 67 -2.42 6.46 14.76
C ASP A 67 -1.73 7.71 14.22
N GLN A 68 -1.44 7.76 12.91
CA GLN A 68 -0.70 8.88 12.30
C GLN A 68 -1.60 10.01 11.77
N TYR A 69 -2.77 9.69 11.22
CA TYR A 69 -3.65 10.67 10.55
C TYR A 69 -5.09 10.69 11.09
N GLY A 70 -5.38 9.95 12.15
CA GLY A 70 -6.72 9.83 12.74
C GLY A 70 -7.75 9.33 11.74
N GLN A 71 -8.95 9.91 11.81
CA GLN A 71 -10.07 9.58 10.93
C GLN A 71 -9.77 9.76 9.44
N MET A 72 -8.82 10.64 9.07
CA MET A 72 -8.45 10.80 7.66
C MET A 72 -7.66 9.60 7.14
N GLY A 73 -6.76 9.06 7.95
CA GLY A 73 -6.01 7.85 7.62
C GLY A 73 -6.94 6.64 7.51
N GLU A 74 -7.85 6.48 8.47
CA GLU A 74 -8.87 5.42 8.43
C GLU A 74 -9.75 5.54 7.18
N LYS A 75 -10.18 6.76 6.83
CA LYS A 75 -10.98 7.02 5.63
C LYS A 75 -10.27 6.54 4.37
N LEU A 76 -9.00 6.88 4.19
CA LEU A 76 -8.21 6.48 3.01
C LEU A 76 -8.03 4.96 2.94
N PHE A 77 -7.69 4.33 4.07
CA PHE A 77 -7.52 2.88 4.14
C PHE A 77 -8.81 2.14 3.77
N LEU A 78 -9.93 2.52 4.40
CA LEU A 78 -11.24 1.90 4.16
C LEU A 78 -11.75 2.16 2.74
N ARG A 79 -11.48 3.34 2.16
CA ARG A 79 -11.78 3.63 0.75
C ARG A 79 -11.08 2.63 -0.16
N ASN A 80 -9.79 2.39 0.06
CA ASN A 80 -9.02 1.47 -0.76
C ASN A 80 -9.42 0.01 -0.57
N GLU A 81 -9.76 -0.40 0.64
CA GLU A 81 -10.40 -1.70 0.87
C GLU A 81 -11.68 -1.83 0.05
N ALA A 82 -12.53 -0.80 0.07
CA ALA A 82 -13.80 -0.82 -0.65
C ALA A 82 -13.61 -0.89 -2.17
N ILE A 83 -12.66 -0.13 -2.71
CA ILE A 83 -12.33 -0.14 -4.14
C ILE A 83 -11.82 -1.52 -4.58
N ARG A 84 -10.84 -2.08 -3.87
CA ARG A 84 -10.20 -3.35 -4.25
C ARG A 84 -11.14 -4.55 -4.13
N ASN A 85 -11.99 -4.55 -3.11
CA ASN A 85 -12.92 -5.65 -2.86
C ASN A 85 -14.29 -5.45 -3.52
N LYS A 86 -14.55 -4.27 -4.12
CA LYS A 86 -15.86 -3.86 -4.61
C LYS A 86 -16.97 -3.96 -3.56
N ASP A 87 -16.61 -3.72 -2.30
CA ASP A 87 -17.49 -3.82 -1.13
C ASP A 87 -17.38 -2.54 -0.30
N VAL A 88 -18.43 -1.72 -0.34
CA VAL A 88 -18.42 -0.41 0.29
C VAL A 88 -19.02 -0.38 1.69
N GLU A 89 -19.57 -1.48 2.20
CA GLU A 89 -20.43 -1.46 3.41
C GLU A 89 -19.69 -0.87 4.61
N LYS A 90 -18.45 -1.31 4.85
CA LYS A 90 -17.62 -0.81 5.95
C LYS A 90 -17.24 0.66 5.77
N TYR A 91 -16.96 1.05 4.53
CA TYR A 91 -16.57 2.41 4.22
C TYR A 91 -17.76 3.38 4.37
N GLU A 92 -18.94 3.00 3.89
CA GLU A 92 -20.19 3.72 4.06
C GLU A 92 -20.55 3.90 5.54
N ALA A 93 -20.50 2.82 6.34
CA ALA A 93 -20.76 2.87 7.77
C ALA A 93 -19.81 3.84 8.49
N PHE A 94 -18.53 3.85 8.11
CA PHE A 94 -17.54 4.79 8.63
C PHE A 94 -17.85 6.24 8.21
N LEU A 95 -18.15 6.48 6.93
CA LEU A 95 -18.47 7.81 6.42
C LEU A 95 -19.72 8.39 7.09
N LEU A 96 -20.75 7.59 7.33
CA LEU A 96 -21.97 8.02 8.02
C LEU A 96 -21.70 8.52 9.45
N LEU A 97 -20.68 7.98 10.12
CA LEU A 97 -20.33 8.36 11.49
C LEU A 97 -19.44 9.60 11.55
N PHE A 98 -18.50 9.75 10.62
CA PHE A 98 -17.43 10.75 10.73
C PHE A 98 -17.42 11.81 9.61
N PHE A 99 -18.02 11.51 8.45
CA PHE A 99 -18.07 12.38 7.27
C PHE A 99 -19.46 12.37 6.59
N PRO A 100 -20.56 12.58 7.34
CA PRO A 100 -21.92 12.37 6.84
C PRO A 100 -22.26 13.24 5.62
N ASP A 101 -21.70 14.44 5.53
CA ASP A 101 -21.98 15.40 4.46
C ASP A 101 -21.36 15.02 3.11
N SER A 102 -20.42 14.08 3.07
CA SER A 102 -19.74 13.67 1.84
C SER A 102 -20.02 12.22 1.43
N VAL A 103 -20.89 11.49 2.15
CA VAL A 103 -21.14 10.05 1.93
C VAL A 103 -21.46 9.74 0.48
N GLU A 104 -22.46 10.42 -0.10
CA GLU A 104 -22.92 10.16 -1.47
C GLU A 104 -21.78 10.31 -2.48
N LYS A 105 -21.07 11.45 -2.42
CA LYS A 105 -19.95 11.76 -3.31
C LYS A 105 -18.81 10.75 -3.16
N GLU A 106 -18.39 10.45 -1.94
CA GLU A 106 -17.26 9.53 -1.67
C GLU A 106 -17.58 8.10 -2.12
N LEU A 107 -18.83 7.65 -1.94
CA LEU A 107 -19.26 6.33 -2.40
C LEU A 107 -19.37 6.27 -3.92
N GLU A 108 -19.86 7.32 -4.58
CA GLU A 108 -19.88 7.41 -6.04
C GLU A 108 -18.45 7.35 -6.60
N GLU A 109 -17.54 8.16 -6.07
CA GLU A 109 -16.13 8.17 -6.47
C GLU A 109 -15.45 6.81 -6.23
N ALA A 110 -15.69 6.19 -5.08
CA ALA A 110 -15.14 4.86 -4.76
C ALA A 110 -15.68 3.79 -5.71
N ARG A 111 -16.98 3.76 -6.02
CA ARG A 111 -17.56 2.82 -6.98
C ARG A 111 -17.01 3.02 -8.38
N PHE A 112 -16.90 4.27 -8.82
CA PHE A 112 -16.32 4.60 -10.12
C PHE A 112 -14.86 4.14 -10.23
N LEU A 113 -14.06 4.35 -9.18
CA LEU A 113 -12.69 3.84 -9.10
C LEU A 113 -12.65 2.31 -9.06
N ALA A 114 -13.55 1.65 -8.33
CA ALA A 114 -13.63 0.19 -8.21
C ALA A 114 -13.85 -0.51 -9.56
N ASP A 115 -14.54 0.14 -10.49
CA ASP A 115 -14.74 -0.40 -11.84
C ASP A 115 -13.55 -0.18 -12.78
N ARG A 116 -12.67 0.75 -12.44
CA ARG A 116 -11.52 1.13 -13.27
C ARG A 116 -10.20 0.51 -12.81
N VAL A 117 -10.02 0.40 -11.50
CA VAL A 117 -8.79 -0.09 -10.88
C VAL A 117 -8.57 -1.55 -11.25
N LYS A 118 -7.32 -1.87 -11.59
CA LYS A 118 -6.91 -3.21 -12.04
C LYS A 118 -5.90 -3.79 -11.08
N ARG A 119 -6.07 -5.08 -10.76
CA ARG A 119 -5.00 -5.88 -10.16
C ARG A 119 -4.10 -6.41 -11.27
N VAL A 120 -2.81 -6.16 -11.17
CA VAL A 120 -1.81 -6.52 -12.19
C VAL A 120 -0.60 -7.18 -11.55
N SER A 121 0.13 -8.02 -12.30
CA SER A 121 1.43 -8.55 -11.86
C SER A 121 2.51 -7.45 -11.88
N LYS A 122 3.70 -7.77 -11.35
CA LYS A 122 4.88 -6.90 -11.43
C LYS A 122 5.24 -6.59 -12.89
N GLU A 123 5.29 -7.61 -13.74
CA GLU A 123 5.60 -7.48 -15.16
C GLU A 123 4.56 -6.62 -15.89
N GLU A 124 3.28 -6.81 -15.60
CA GLU A 124 2.20 -6.00 -16.18
C GLU A 124 2.28 -4.54 -15.74
N MET A 125 2.63 -4.28 -14.47
CA MET A 125 2.84 -2.93 -13.96
C MET A 125 4.06 -2.25 -14.61
N GLU A 126 5.19 -2.95 -14.72
CA GLU A 126 6.39 -2.47 -15.42
C GLU A 126 6.09 -2.15 -16.88
N GLN A 127 5.36 -3.03 -17.57
CA GLN A 127 4.91 -2.80 -18.95
C GLN A 127 3.99 -1.59 -19.05
N TRP A 128 3.07 -1.39 -18.11
CA TRP A 128 2.19 -0.23 -18.08
C TRP A 128 2.98 1.07 -17.89
N VAL A 129 3.97 1.08 -16.98
CA VAL A 129 4.88 2.22 -16.77
C VAL A 129 5.61 2.59 -18.06
N VAL A 130 6.25 1.61 -18.71
CA VAL A 130 7.01 1.82 -19.94
C VAL A 130 6.12 2.29 -21.09
N SER A 131 4.98 1.63 -21.29
CA SER A 131 4.06 1.91 -22.42
C SER A 131 3.47 3.32 -22.33
N ASN A 132 3.24 3.82 -21.12
CA ASN A 132 2.67 5.15 -20.88
C ASN A 132 3.73 6.21 -20.57
N ARG A 133 5.03 5.85 -20.58
CA ARG A 133 6.15 6.73 -20.24
C ARG A 133 6.03 7.39 -18.86
N VAL A 134 5.42 6.67 -17.92
CA VAL A 134 5.27 7.12 -16.54
C VAL A 134 6.65 7.30 -15.93
N ASN A 135 6.94 8.49 -15.42
CA ASN A 135 8.19 8.78 -14.72
C ASN A 135 7.99 9.18 -13.25
N VAL A 136 6.72 9.28 -12.81
CA VAL A 136 6.32 9.41 -11.41
C VAL A 136 5.18 8.43 -11.15
N LEU A 137 5.34 7.59 -10.13
CA LEU A 137 4.28 6.79 -9.54
C LEU A 137 3.75 7.51 -8.31
N MET A 138 2.43 7.60 -8.22
CA MET A 138 1.71 8.17 -7.08
C MET A 138 0.98 7.06 -6.33
N SER A 139 0.90 7.17 -5.02
CA SER A 139 0.19 6.22 -4.17
C SER A 139 -0.65 6.95 -3.14
N ASP A 140 -1.90 6.54 -2.97
CA ASP A 140 -2.81 7.14 -1.99
C ASP A 140 -2.51 6.75 -0.54
N LEU A 141 -2.05 5.52 -0.34
CA LEU A 141 -1.49 5.01 0.90
C LEU A 141 0.04 4.93 0.79
N HIS A 142 0.72 4.40 1.81
CA HIS A 142 2.16 4.18 1.72
C HIS A 142 2.46 3.29 0.51
N CYS A 143 3.37 3.71 -0.36
CA CYS A 143 3.55 3.08 -1.67
C CYS A 143 3.90 1.58 -1.59
N LEU A 144 4.60 1.14 -0.54
CA LEU A 144 4.95 -0.27 -0.32
C LEU A 144 3.88 -1.08 0.41
N ASP A 145 2.70 -0.51 0.70
CA ASP A 145 1.60 -1.27 1.31
C ASP A 145 0.77 -1.97 0.23
N TYR A 146 0.45 -3.25 0.40
CA TYR A 146 -0.37 -4.03 -0.57
C TYR A 146 -1.77 -3.44 -0.84
N GLY A 147 -2.27 -2.61 0.08
CA GLY A 147 -3.56 -1.93 -0.04
C GLY A 147 -3.51 -0.64 -0.83
N SER A 148 -2.33 -0.17 -1.24
CA SER A 148 -2.19 1.05 -2.03
C SER A 148 -2.75 0.88 -3.44
N ILE A 149 -3.23 1.97 -4.01
CA ILE A 149 -3.62 2.05 -5.40
C ILE A 149 -2.66 3.02 -6.10
N MET A 150 -1.89 2.49 -7.03
CA MET A 150 -0.88 3.23 -7.76
C MET A 150 -1.51 3.98 -8.93
N SER A 151 -1.16 5.26 -9.09
CA SER A 151 -1.44 6.06 -10.27
C SER A 151 -0.15 6.49 -10.95
N GLY A 152 -0.22 6.89 -12.22
CA GLY A 152 0.95 7.28 -13.01
C GLY A 152 0.85 8.70 -13.49
N MET A 153 1.98 9.40 -13.52
CA MET A 153 2.11 10.75 -14.06
C MET A 153 3.36 10.84 -14.95
N VAL A 154 3.31 11.77 -15.91
CA VAL A 154 4.44 12.12 -16.78
C VAL A 154 4.78 13.59 -16.55
N LEU A 155 5.97 13.85 -16.02
CA LEU A 155 6.50 15.19 -15.80
C LEU A 155 7.73 15.48 -16.68
N PRO A 156 8.09 16.75 -16.92
CA PRO A 156 9.40 17.11 -17.42
C PRO A 156 10.52 16.59 -16.50
N SER A 157 11.64 16.14 -17.07
CA SER A 157 12.72 15.48 -16.32
C SER A 157 13.30 16.33 -15.19
N GLU A 158 13.32 17.65 -15.36
CA GLU A 158 13.79 18.63 -14.38
C GLU A 158 12.87 18.75 -13.16
N GLU A 159 11.60 18.36 -13.27
CA GLU A 159 10.63 18.43 -12.17
C GLU A 159 10.53 17.12 -11.38
N VAL A 160 10.90 15.98 -11.99
CA VAL A 160 10.74 14.64 -11.39
C VAL A 160 11.38 14.58 -10.01
N VAL A 161 12.63 15.05 -9.88
CA VAL A 161 13.37 14.98 -8.61
C VAL A 161 12.65 15.72 -7.50
N SER A 162 12.18 16.95 -7.76
CA SER A 162 11.44 17.72 -6.75
C SER A 162 10.08 17.14 -6.41
N TYR A 163 9.49 16.38 -7.34
CA TYR A 163 8.16 15.81 -7.16
C TYR A 163 8.20 14.46 -6.46
N THR A 164 9.35 13.78 -6.45
CA THR A 164 9.53 12.47 -5.81
C THR A 164 10.47 12.52 -4.59
N ASP A 165 10.82 13.71 -4.13
CA ASP A 165 11.75 13.87 -3.01
C ASP A 165 11.12 13.30 -1.74
N GLU A 166 11.88 12.46 -1.02
CA GLU A 166 11.46 11.75 0.20
C GLU A 166 10.20 10.86 0.08
N GLY A 167 9.69 10.58 -1.11
CA GLY A 167 8.38 9.93 -1.27
C GLY A 167 8.27 8.49 -0.74
N LEU A 168 9.40 7.79 -0.54
CA LEU A 168 9.41 6.50 0.17
C LEU A 168 9.18 6.62 1.69
N ASN A 169 9.43 7.80 2.27
CA ASN A 169 9.22 8.05 3.70
C ASN A 169 7.78 8.50 4.00
N ASP A 170 7.06 8.99 2.98
CA ASP A 170 5.68 9.41 3.12
C ASP A 170 4.76 8.23 3.43
N THR A 171 3.78 8.45 4.32
CA THR A 171 2.84 7.39 4.70
C THR A 171 1.54 7.42 3.90
N ILE A 172 1.19 8.56 3.30
CA ILE A 172 0.07 8.73 2.36
C ILE A 172 0.51 9.69 1.27
N ASP A 173 -0.18 9.68 0.13
CA ASP A 173 0.12 10.58 -1.01
C ASP A 173 1.59 10.53 -1.44
N CYS A 174 2.15 9.32 -1.50
CA CYS A 174 3.55 9.11 -1.83
C CYS A 174 3.80 9.36 -3.31
N HIS A 175 4.94 9.99 -3.61
CA HIS A 175 5.39 10.24 -4.97
C HIS A 175 6.79 9.66 -5.17
N VAL A 176 6.93 8.65 -6.02
CA VAL A 176 8.20 7.95 -6.20
C VAL A 176 8.52 7.75 -7.67
N THR A 177 9.81 7.65 -7.99
CA THR A 177 10.18 7.23 -9.35
C THR A 177 9.88 5.73 -9.52
N PRO A 178 9.57 5.25 -10.74
CA PRO A 178 9.43 3.82 -10.97
C PRO A 178 10.65 3.00 -10.55
N MET A 179 11.86 3.53 -10.77
CA MET A 179 13.11 2.87 -10.38
C MET A 179 13.21 2.69 -8.86
N GLU A 180 12.91 3.74 -8.11
CA GLU A 180 12.91 3.72 -6.65
C GLU A 180 11.84 2.75 -6.12
N PHE A 181 10.62 2.82 -6.65
CA PHE A 181 9.53 1.94 -6.29
C PHE A 181 9.90 0.46 -6.49
N PHE A 182 10.23 0.05 -7.72
CA PHE A 182 10.49 -1.36 -8.04
C PHE A 182 11.74 -1.94 -7.38
N SER A 183 12.68 -1.10 -6.92
CA SER A 183 13.81 -1.55 -6.10
C SER A 183 13.45 -1.78 -4.63
N HIS A 184 12.29 -1.31 -4.17
CA HIS A 184 11.83 -1.40 -2.79
C HIS A 184 10.58 -2.28 -2.61
N THR A 185 9.95 -2.74 -3.67
CA THR A 185 8.81 -3.67 -3.60
C THR A 185 9.09 -4.97 -4.37
N ASP A 186 8.56 -6.06 -3.82
CA ASP A 186 8.51 -7.37 -4.48
C ASP A 186 7.16 -8.03 -4.21
N HIS A 187 6.08 -7.28 -4.47
CA HIS A 187 4.74 -7.78 -4.30
C HIS A 187 4.36 -8.69 -5.47
N ASP A 188 3.61 -9.75 -5.17
CA ASP A 188 3.09 -10.66 -6.20
C ASP A 188 2.09 -9.97 -7.14
N TYR A 189 1.46 -8.88 -6.68
CA TYR A 189 0.57 -8.05 -7.48
C TYR A 189 0.51 -6.61 -6.96
N TYR A 190 0.02 -5.74 -7.83
CA TYR A 190 -0.21 -4.32 -7.57
C TYR A 190 -1.63 -3.93 -7.99
N TRP A 191 -2.16 -2.89 -7.37
CA TRP A 191 -3.40 -2.26 -7.82
C TRP A 191 -3.06 -0.96 -8.53
N ILE A 192 -3.52 -0.80 -9.77
CA ILE A 192 -3.28 0.40 -10.56
C ILE A 192 -4.59 1.07 -10.96
N ASP A 193 -4.62 2.40 -10.89
CA ASP A 193 -5.50 3.23 -11.68
C ASP A 193 -4.85 3.46 -13.06
N PRO A 194 -5.36 2.85 -14.15
CA PRO A 194 -4.71 2.92 -15.45
C PRO A 194 -4.74 4.32 -16.10
N VAL A 195 -5.48 5.28 -15.54
CA VAL A 195 -5.56 6.64 -16.07
C VAL A 195 -4.32 7.45 -15.67
N ILE A 196 -3.57 7.89 -16.68
CA ILE A 196 -2.43 8.77 -16.48
C ILE A 196 -2.91 10.15 -16.04
N LYS A 197 -2.43 10.60 -14.89
CA LYS A 197 -2.76 11.90 -14.32
C LYS A 197 -1.99 12.98 -15.08
N ASN A 198 -2.68 14.06 -15.39
CA ASN A 198 -2.05 15.30 -15.82
C ASN A 198 -1.83 16.19 -14.61
N ARG A 199 -0.86 17.10 -14.69
CA ARG A 199 -0.74 18.20 -13.74
C ARG A 199 -2.01 19.06 -13.85
N ASN A 200 -2.75 19.18 -12.75
CA ASN A 200 -3.82 20.18 -12.61
C ASN A 200 -3.21 21.54 -12.23
#